data_AF-A0A5Z1VYL3-F1
#
_entry.id   AF-A0A5Z1VYL3-F1
#
_cell.length_a   1.000
_cell.length_b   1.000
_cell.length_c   1.000
_cell.angle_alpha   90.00
_cell.angle_beta   90.00
_cell.angle_gamma   90.00
#
_symmetry.space_group_name_H-M   'P 1'
#
loop_
_entity.id
_entity.type
_entity.pdbx_description
1 polymer ?
#
loop_
_entity_poly.entity_id
_entity_poly.type
_entity_poly.pdbx_seq_one_letter_code
_entity_poly.pdbx_strand_id
1 'polypeptide(L)'
;TGNITDPIAIVYTGNIDSSSIGAHVTSSVYFIDKSNGDAFNAILPLISNSNAREITHVRSVYQEVSSEITTLKWQIYQQLIGTIILALCLCSFMVLLVLSYYGENLYKQLIYHVFGYSFWKSSKWFSISNLFVSVFSGILIFILSKEPVALYFSVVILIIELCAIYFIKEKAIYKDFKAILKGEKYD
;
A
#
# COMPACT_ATOMS: atom_id res chain seq x y z
N THR A 1 -38.01 17.84 -21.33
CA THR A 1 -37.85 16.49 -20.73
C THR A 1 -36.91 16.64 -19.55
N GLY A 2 -37.46 16.86 -18.36
CA GLY A 2 -36.70 17.09 -17.13
C GLY A 2 -36.49 15.76 -16.42
N ASN A 3 -35.27 15.22 -16.47
CA ASN A 3 -34.88 14.12 -15.60
C ASN A 3 -34.55 14.70 -14.22
N ILE A 4 -35.05 14.07 -13.15
CA ILE A 4 -34.64 14.38 -11.78
C ILE A 4 -33.18 13.96 -11.65
N THR A 5 -32.28 14.93 -11.43
CA THR A 5 -30.83 14.68 -11.36
C THR A 5 -30.35 14.41 -9.94
N ASP A 6 -30.93 15.09 -8.93
CA ASP A 6 -30.49 15.01 -7.53
C ASP A 6 -31.69 14.77 -6.59
N PRO A 7 -32.03 13.50 -6.30
CA PRO A 7 -33.14 13.18 -5.40
C PRO A 7 -32.78 13.45 -3.94
N ILE A 8 -33.69 14.10 -3.20
CA ILE A 8 -33.59 14.29 -1.75
C ILE A 8 -34.51 13.28 -1.07
N ALA A 9 -33.95 12.49 -0.16
CA ALA A 9 -34.72 11.55 0.66
C ALA A 9 -35.02 12.17 2.03
N ILE A 10 -36.28 12.10 2.46
CA ILE A 10 -36.71 12.53 3.80
C ILE A 10 -37.17 11.28 4.56
N VAL A 11 -36.55 11.03 5.71
CA VAL A 11 -36.94 9.92 6.59
C VAL A 11 -37.91 10.44 7.64
N TYR A 12 -39.13 9.92 7.64
CA TYR A 12 -40.15 10.30 8.59
C TYR A 12 -39.96 9.55 9.93
N THR A 13 -39.86 10.30 11.02
CA THR A 13 -39.58 9.78 12.37
C THR A 13 -40.78 9.77 13.32
N GLY A 14 -41.97 10.17 12.86
CA GLY A 14 -43.17 10.22 13.71
C GLY A 14 -43.55 11.62 14.24
N ASN A 15 -42.78 12.65 13.89
CA ASN A 15 -42.89 13.98 14.53
C ASN A 15 -43.93 14.94 13.89
N ILE A 16 -44.59 14.55 12.80
CA ILE A 16 -45.51 15.42 12.01
C ILE A 16 -46.77 14.62 11.68
N ASP A 17 -47.97 15.21 11.80
CA ASP A 17 -49.17 14.48 11.43
C ASP A 17 -49.20 14.09 9.93
N SER A 18 -49.71 12.88 9.66
CA SER A 18 -49.78 12.29 8.32
C SER A 18 -50.59 13.14 7.33
N SER A 19 -51.58 13.89 7.83
CA SER A 19 -52.39 14.79 7.00
C SER A 19 -51.59 15.99 6.47
N SER A 20 -50.68 16.55 7.28
CA SER A 20 -49.79 17.64 6.89
C SER A 20 -48.80 17.21 5.81
N ILE A 21 -48.27 15.99 5.92
CA ILE A 21 -47.36 15.41 4.90
C ILE A 21 -48.11 15.28 3.56
N GLY A 22 -49.33 14.74 3.58
CA GLY A 22 -50.16 14.58 2.39
C GLY A 22 -50.44 15.91 1.69
N ALA A 23 -50.75 16.97 2.44
CA ALA A 23 -50.96 18.30 1.89
C ALA A 23 -49.70 18.85 1.19
N HIS A 24 -48.52 18.76 1.83
CA HIS A 24 -47.28 19.29 1.26
C HIS A 24 -46.75 18.49 0.07
N VAL A 25 -46.95 17.16 0.06
CA VAL A 25 -46.60 16.30 -1.10
C VAL A 25 -47.51 16.57 -2.30
N THR A 26 -48.64 17.25 -2.16
CA THR A 26 -49.45 17.66 -3.32
C THR A 26 -49.06 19.02 -3.90
N SER A 27 -48.42 19.90 -3.12
CA SER A 27 -48.12 21.27 -3.54
C SER A 27 -46.65 21.54 -3.85
N SER A 28 -45.70 20.78 -3.29
CA SER A 28 -44.29 21.21 -3.22
C SER A 28 -43.28 20.05 -3.24
N VAL A 29 -43.40 19.13 -4.21
CA VAL A 29 -42.53 17.93 -4.33
C VAL A 29 -41.20 18.21 -5.00
N TYR A 30 -41.15 19.22 -5.87
CA TYR A 30 -39.98 19.51 -6.70
C TYR A 30 -39.53 20.95 -6.48
N PHE A 31 -38.22 21.15 -6.44
CA PHE A 31 -37.60 22.46 -6.52
C PHE A 31 -36.68 22.47 -7.75
N ILE A 32 -36.55 23.64 -8.37
CA ILE A 32 -35.65 23.81 -9.51
C ILE A 32 -34.37 24.40 -8.96
N ASP A 33 -33.28 23.66 -9.13
CA ASP A 33 -31.95 24.14 -8.84
C ASP A 33 -31.10 24.15 -10.13
N LYS A 34 -30.22 25.14 -10.23
CA LYS A 34 -29.28 25.32 -11.35
C LYS A 34 -27.86 24.95 -10.97
N SER A 35 -27.61 24.59 -9.71
CA SER A 35 -26.32 24.08 -9.28
C SER A 35 -26.19 22.64 -9.79
N ASN A 36 -25.28 22.42 -10.75
CA ASN A 36 -25.11 21.15 -11.43
C ASN A 36 -24.60 20.05 -10.46
N GLY A 37 -25.49 19.39 -9.72
CA GLY A 37 -25.15 18.31 -8.78
C GLY A 37 -24.88 18.75 -7.34
N ASP A 38 -25.20 19.99 -6.95
CA ASP A 38 -24.97 20.50 -5.57
C ASP A 38 -26.25 21.03 -4.90
N ALA A 39 -27.39 20.48 -5.30
CA ALA A 39 -28.71 20.85 -4.78
C ALA A 39 -28.82 20.78 -3.25
N PHE A 40 -28.08 19.88 -2.61
CA PHE A 40 -28.02 19.77 -1.15
C PHE A 40 -27.45 21.02 -0.50
N ASN A 41 -26.29 21.52 -0.95
CA ASN A 41 -25.69 22.73 -0.39
C ASN A 41 -26.51 23.99 -0.72
N ALA A 42 -27.24 23.99 -1.84
CA ALA A 42 -28.16 25.07 -2.19
C ALA A 42 -29.36 25.17 -1.24
N ILE A 43 -29.88 24.03 -0.76
CA ILE A 43 -31.05 23.99 0.15
C ILE A 43 -30.66 24.09 1.62
N LEU A 44 -29.47 23.66 2.01
CA LEU A 44 -28.98 23.72 3.39
C LEU A 44 -29.20 25.10 4.07
N PRO A 45 -28.88 26.26 3.45
CA PRO A 45 -29.16 27.56 4.07
C PRO A 45 -30.66 27.88 4.16
N LEU A 46 -31.49 27.40 3.21
CA LEU A 46 -32.94 27.59 3.26
C LEU A 46 -33.55 26.83 4.44
N ILE A 47 -33.10 25.59 4.68
CA ILE A 47 -33.53 24.81 5.85
C ILE A 47 -33.08 25.50 7.14
N SER A 48 -31.82 25.91 7.23
CA SER A 48 -31.27 26.60 8.40
C SER A 48 -32.03 27.90 8.73
N ASN A 49 -32.35 28.70 7.71
CA ASN A 49 -33.07 29.97 7.89
C ASN A 49 -34.57 29.80 8.16
N SER A 50 -35.16 28.65 7.78
CA SER A 50 -36.60 28.41 7.92
C SER A 50 -37.06 28.17 9.36
N ASN A 51 -36.14 27.89 10.29
CA ASN A 51 -36.43 27.54 11.69
C ASN A 51 -37.53 26.46 11.84
N ALA A 52 -37.60 25.54 10.88
CA ALA A 52 -38.53 24.42 10.88
C ALA A 52 -38.15 23.44 11.99
N ARG A 53 -38.96 23.36 13.06
CA ARG A 53 -38.72 22.47 14.21
C ARG A 53 -38.93 21.00 13.89
N GLU A 54 -39.61 20.75 12.78
CA GLU A 54 -39.96 19.43 12.27
C GLU A 54 -38.75 18.71 11.64
N ILE A 55 -37.75 19.48 11.17
CA ILE A 55 -36.52 18.94 10.58
C ILE A 55 -35.47 18.83 11.68
N THR A 56 -35.32 17.63 12.23
CA THR A 56 -34.39 17.40 13.35
C THR A 56 -32.94 17.27 12.90
N HIS A 57 -32.69 16.63 11.76
CA HIS A 57 -31.34 16.42 11.23
C HIS A 57 -31.34 16.44 9.70
N VAL A 58 -30.30 17.04 9.13
CA VAL A 58 -30.03 17.07 7.68
C VAL A 58 -28.64 16.53 7.46
N ARG A 59 -28.49 15.51 6.60
CA ARG A 59 -27.20 14.91 6.27
C ARG A 59 -27.12 14.65 4.77
N SER A 60 -25.96 14.92 4.17
CA SER A 60 -25.70 14.58 2.78
C SER A 60 -25.07 13.20 2.68
N VAL A 61 -25.83 12.25 2.13
CA VAL A 61 -25.33 10.89 1.85
C VAL A 61 -24.18 10.93 0.85
N TYR A 62 -24.27 11.78 -0.17
CA TYR A 62 -23.23 11.90 -1.19
C TYR A 62 -21.92 12.46 -0.63
N GLN A 63 -21.97 13.48 0.24
CA GLN A 63 -20.77 14.03 0.85
C GLN A 63 -20.13 13.04 1.85
N GLU A 64 -20.95 12.32 2.63
CA GLU A 64 -20.46 11.29 3.56
C GLU A 64 -19.71 10.19 2.81
N VAL A 65 -20.34 9.58 1.80
CA VAL A 65 -19.70 8.57 0.95
C VAL A 65 -18.49 9.14 0.20
N SER A 66 -18.56 10.37 -0.32
CA SER A 66 -17.41 11.01 -0.99
C SER A 66 -16.23 11.23 -0.04
N SER A 67 -16.51 11.59 1.21
CA SER A 67 -15.48 11.78 2.23
C SER A 67 -14.85 10.45 2.64
N GLU A 68 -15.64 9.39 2.83
CA GLU A 68 -15.16 8.03 3.08
C GLU A 68 -14.29 7.50 1.93
N ILE A 69 -14.72 7.73 0.69
CA ILE A 69 -13.92 7.35 -0.49
C ILE A 69 -12.59 8.13 -0.50
N THR A 70 -12.61 9.41 -0.13
CA THR A 70 -11.41 10.25 -0.13
C THR A 70 -10.44 9.83 0.98
N THR A 71 -10.94 9.51 2.18
CA THR A 71 -10.11 9.01 3.28
C THR A 71 -9.51 7.64 2.94
N LEU A 72 -10.29 6.74 2.35
CA LEU A 72 -9.79 5.42 1.92
C LEU A 72 -8.74 5.55 0.83
N LYS A 73 -8.96 6.41 -0.17
CA LYS A 73 -7.95 6.73 -1.20
C LYS A 73 -6.67 7.25 -0.56
N TRP A 74 -6.78 8.16 0.41
CA TRP A 74 -5.63 8.72 1.11
C TRP A 74 -4.84 7.65 1.88
N GLN A 75 -5.53 6.73 2.58
CA GLN A 75 -4.90 5.60 3.26
C GLN A 75 -4.16 4.69 2.27
N ILE A 76 -4.76 4.39 1.12
CA ILE A 76 -4.11 3.59 0.06
C ILE A 76 -2.85 4.30 -0.47
N TYR A 77 -2.91 5.62 -0.69
CA TYR A 77 -1.74 6.39 -1.11
C TYR A 77 -0.61 6.36 -0.08
N GLN A 78 -0.94 6.54 1.20
CA GLN A 78 0.04 6.45 2.29
C GLN A 78 0.65 5.04 2.37
N GLN A 79 -0.17 4.00 2.27
CA GLN A 79 0.27 2.61 2.28
C GLN A 79 1.21 2.32 1.08
N LEU A 80 0.87 2.81 -0.11
CA LEU A 80 1.66 2.65 -1.32
C LEU A 80 3.04 3.31 -1.17
N ILE A 81 3.07 4.57 -0.74
CA ILE A 81 4.31 5.32 -0.52
C ILE A 81 5.17 4.61 0.54
N GLY A 82 4.57 4.20 1.65
CA GLY A 82 5.25 3.46 2.71
C GLY A 82 5.87 2.16 2.20
N THR A 83 5.15 1.43 1.35
CA THR A 83 5.62 0.18 0.74
C THR A 83 6.82 0.43 -0.19
N ILE A 84 6.79 1.49 -1.02
CA ILE A 84 7.90 1.84 -1.91
C ILE A 84 9.16 2.19 -1.10
N ILE A 85 9.01 3.00 -0.06
CA ILE A 85 10.15 3.42 0.79
C ILE A 85 10.75 2.19 1.50
N LEU A 86 9.91 1.31 2.06
CA LEU A 86 10.36 0.08 2.70
C LEU A 86 11.09 -0.84 1.72
N ALA A 87 10.58 -0.99 0.49
CA ALA A 87 11.24 -1.80 -0.54
C ALA A 87 12.63 -1.26 -0.91
N LEU A 88 12.78 0.06 -1.05
CA LEU A 88 14.07 0.70 -1.33
C LEU A 88 15.08 0.51 -0.18
N CYS A 89 14.62 0.68 1.06
CA CYS A 89 15.43 0.42 2.25
C CYS A 89 15.90 -1.05 2.29
N LEU A 90 14.98 -2.00 2.12
CA LEU A 90 15.29 -3.43 2.12
C LEU A 90 16.32 -3.79 1.04
N CYS A 91 16.14 -3.28 -0.17
CA CYS A 91 17.09 -3.48 -1.27
C CYS A 91 18.49 -2.94 -0.92
N SER A 92 18.56 -1.74 -0.31
CA SER A 92 19.82 -1.14 0.11
C SER A 92 20.51 -1.93 1.22
N PHE A 93 19.76 -2.36 2.24
CA PHE A 93 20.27 -3.20 3.32
C PHE A 93 20.80 -4.55 2.80
N MET A 94 20.09 -5.15 1.87
CA MET A 94 20.49 -6.42 1.24
C MET A 94 21.85 -6.27 0.53
N VAL A 95 22.02 -5.21 -0.27
CA VAL A 95 23.29 -4.93 -0.96
C VAL A 95 24.43 -4.75 0.05
N LEU A 96 24.20 -3.98 1.12
CA LEU A 96 25.20 -3.76 2.17
C LEU A 96 25.59 -5.06 2.87
N LEU A 97 24.62 -5.87 3.28
CA LEU A 97 24.87 -7.16 3.94
C LEU A 97 25.70 -8.10 3.07
N VAL A 98 25.38 -8.16 1.77
CA VAL A 98 26.12 -8.97 0.81
C VAL A 98 27.56 -8.47 0.67
N LEU A 99 27.76 -7.15 0.52
CA LEU A 99 29.10 -6.56 0.40
C LEU A 99 29.93 -6.74 1.67
N SER A 100 29.34 -6.54 2.86
CA SER A 100 30.02 -6.74 4.14
C SER A 100 30.46 -8.19 4.31
N TYR A 101 29.58 -9.16 4.00
CA TYR A 101 29.91 -10.58 4.09
C TYR A 101 31.08 -10.96 3.16
N TYR A 102 31.07 -10.43 1.93
CA TYR A 102 32.17 -10.68 0.99
C TYR A 102 33.44 -9.95 1.40
N GLY A 103 33.35 -8.72 1.89
CA GLY A 103 34.48 -7.92 2.39
C GLY A 103 35.26 -8.63 3.49
N GLU A 104 34.56 -9.20 4.48
CA GLU A 104 35.21 -9.95 5.57
C GLU A 104 35.86 -11.26 5.10
N ASN A 105 35.35 -11.85 4.02
CA ASN A 105 35.77 -13.17 3.52
C ASN A 105 36.48 -13.12 2.16
N LEU A 106 36.99 -11.96 1.74
CA LEU A 106 37.51 -11.72 0.37
C LEU A 106 38.50 -12.79 -0.08
N TYR A 107 39.53 -13.06 0.71
CA TYR A 107 40.57 -14.04 0.36
C TYR A 107 40.02 -15.44 0.15
N LYS A 108 39.13 -15.90 1.04
CA LYS A 108 38.50 -17.21 0.95
C LYS A 108 37.64 -17.32 -0.31
N GLN A 109 36.93 -16.26 -0.65
CA GLN A 109 36.05 -16.22 -1.82
C GLN A 109 36.83 -16.12 -3.14
N LEU A 110 37.94 -15.36 -3.15
CA LEU A 110 38.85 -15.27 -4.29
C LEU A 110 39.51 -16.62 -4.58
N ILE A 111 39.96 -17.33 -3.54
CA ILE A 111 40.50 -18.70 -3.66
C ILE A 111 39.44 -19.59 -4.31
N TYR A 112 38.22 -19.62 -3.79
CA TYR A 112 37.15 -20.41 -4.40
C TYR A 112 36.88 -20.07 -5.86
N HIS A 113 36.92 -18.78 -6.22
CA HIS A 113 36.75 -18.33 -7.60
C HIS A 113 37.89 -18.83 -8.51
N VAL A 114 39.15 -18.67 -8.10
CA VAL A 114 40.33 -19.11 -8.87
C VAL A 114 40.34 -20.63 -9.08
N PHE A 115 39.93 -21.40 -8.07
CA PHE A 115 39.82 -22.85 -8.17
C PHE A 115 38.53 -23.35 -8.85
N GLY A 116 37.69 -22.44 -9.38
CA GLY A 116 36.49 -22.81 -10.15
C GLY A 116 35.38 -23.46 -9.31
N TYR A 117 35.30 -23.16 -8.01
CA TYR A 117 34.23 -23.66 -7.16
C TYR A 117 32.88 -23.06 -7.56
N SER A 118 31.83 -23.89 -7.57
CA SER A 118 30.47 -23.43 -7.85
C SER A 118 29.94 -22.47 -6.77
N PHE A 119 29.01 -21.59 -7.15
CA PHE A 119 28.38 -20.61 -6.26
C PHE A 119 27.88 -21.24 -4.95
N TRP A 120 27.18 -22.37 -5.05
CA TRP A 120 26.62 -23.11 -3.93
C TRP A 120 27.65 -23.57 -2.92
N LYS A 121 28.87 -23.91 -3.37
CA LYS A 121 29.92 -24.41 -2.48
C LYS A 121 30.66 -23.26 -1.79
N SER A 122 30.80 -22.13 -2.49
CA SER A 122 31.51 -20.95 -2.00
C SER A 122 30.65 -20.04 -1.10
N SER A 123 29.35 -19.93 -1.36
CA SER A 123 28.41 -19.11 -0.58
C SER A 123 27.47 -19.93 0.33
N LYS A 124 27.76 -21.23 0.54
CA LYS A 124 26.89 -22.16 1.26
C LYS A 124 26.34 -21.60 2.58
N TRP A 125 27.22 -21.13 3.45
CA TRP A 125 26.85 -20.67 4.78
C TRP A 125 25.96 -19.42 4.75
N PHE A 126 26.29 -18.47 3.88
CA PHE A 126 25.50 -17.25 3.70
C PHE A 126 24.12 -17.53 3.11
N SER A 127 24.05 -18.40 2.08
CA SER A 127 22.77 -18.78 1.48
C SER A 127 21.88 -19.54 2.46
N ILE A 128 22.44 -20.39 3.31
CA ILE A 128 21.68 -21.11 4.36
C ILE A 128 21.17 -20.14 5.42
N SER A 129 22.00 -19.21 5.90
CA SER A 129 21.55 -18.23 6.90
C SER A 129 20.45 -17.33 6.33
N ASN A 130 20.59 -16.89 5.07
CA ASN A 130 19.54 -16.10 4.41
C ASN A 130 18.25 -16.90 4.28
N LEU A 131 18.33 -18.15 3.83
CA LEU A 131 17.16 -19.04 3.72
C LEU A 131 16.44 -19.21 5.06
N PHE A 132 17.19 -19.37 6.15
CA PHE A 132 16.60 -19.49 7.48
C PHE A 132 15.83 -18.23 7.89
N VAL A 133 16.40 -17.04 7.64
CA VAL A 133 15.75 -15.76 7.92
C VAL A 133 14.49 -15.58 7.07
N SER A 134 14.55 -15.87 5.77
CA SER A 134 13.41 -15.70 4.86
C SER A 134 12.27 -16.66 5.18
N VAL A 135 12.58 -17.92 5.55
CA VAL A 135 11.57 -18.89 6.01
C VAL A 135 10.96 -18.48 7.34
N PHE A 136 11.78 -18.05 8.31
CA PHE A 136 11.29 -17.58 9.60
C PHE A 136 10.36 -16.37 9.46
N SER A 137 10.76 -15.40 8.63
CA SER A 137 9.94 -14.23 8.28
C SER A 137 8.62 -14.62 7.63
N GLY A 138 8.63 -15.54 6.66
CA GLY A 138 7.41 -16.00 5.99
C GLY A 138 6.42 -16.68 6.94
N ILE A 139 6.91 -17.50 7.88
CA ILE A 139 6.09 -18.14 8.91
C ILE A 139 5.48 -17.08 9.85
N LEU A 140 6.27 -16.08 10.25
CA LEU A 140 5.81 -14.99 11.12
C LEU A 140 4.65 -14.22 10.46
N ILE A 141 4.81 -13.86 9.18
CA ILE A 141 3.78 -13.12 8.41
C ILE A 141 2.51 -13.96 8.26
N PHE A 142 2.65 -15.27 8.03
CA PHE A 142 1.52 -16.19 7.95
C PHE A 142 0.72 -16.23 9.27
N ILE A 143 1.39 -16.28 10.42
CA ILE A 143 0.72 -16.29 11.74
C ILE A 143 -0.05 -14.97 11.96
N LEU A 144 0.51 -13.84 11.57
CA LEU A 144 -0.11 -12.52 11.75
C LEU A 144 -1.29 -12.29 10.81
N SER A 145 -1.12 -12.62 9.53
CA SER A 145 -2.10 -12.31 8.49
C SER A 145 -3.19 -13.38 8.37
N LYS A 146 -2.90 -14.62 8.80
CA LYS A 146 -3.75 -15.83 8.63
C LYS A 146 -4.12 -16.17 7.18
N GLU A 147 -3.58 -15.44 6.21
CA GLU A 147 -3.80 -15.64 4.78
C GLU A 147 -2.73 -16.56 4.18
N PRO A 148 -3.10 -17.67 3.52
CA PRO A 148 -2.15 -18.60 2.91
C PRO A 148 -1.39 -17.96 1.72
N VAL A 149 -1.93 -16.89 1.13
CA VAL A 149 -1.30 -16.12 0.05
C VAL A 149 0.08 -15.60 0.46
N ALA A 150 0.28 -15.28 1.74
CA ALA A 150 1.54 -14.79 2.27
C ALA A 150 2.70 -15.78 2.07
N LEU A 151 2.45 -17.09 2.22
CA LEU A 151 3.48 -18.11 2.08
C LEU A 151 3.98 -18.23 0.64
N TYR A 152 3.09 -18.15 -0.35
CA TYR A 152 3.47 -18.15 -1.75
C TYR A 152 4.35 -16.93 -2.10
N PHE A 153 4.02 -15.76 -1.55
CA PHE A 153 4.83 -14.55 -1.72
C PHE A 153 6.22 -14.70 -1.10
N SER A 154 6.34 -15.32 0.07
CA SER A 154 7.65 -15.56 0.72
C SER A 154 8.56 -16.43 -0.15
N VAL A 155 8.02 -17.44 -0.84
CA VAL A 155 8.81 -18.29 -1.75
C VAL A 155 9.32 -17.49 -2.95
N VAL A 156 8.48 -16.65 -3.55
CA VAL A 156 8.88 -15.80 -4.68
C VAL A 156 9.99 -14.82 -4.27
N ILE A 157 9.86 -14.20 -3.10
CA ILE A 157 10.88 -13.29 -2.56
C ILE A 157 12.21 -14.01 -2.35
N LEU A 158 12.20 -15.24 -1.81
CA LEU A 158 13.39 -16.04 -1.60
C LEU A 158 14.15 -16.31 -2.91
N ILE A 159 13.43 -16.61 -4.00
CA ILE A 159 14.04 -16.80 -5.32
C ILE A 159 14.71 -15.51 -5.80
N ILE A 160 14.03 -14.37 -5.66
CA ILE A 160 14.56 -13.05 -6.04
C ILE A 160 15.82 -12.72 -5.23
N GLU A 161 15.81 -12.98 -3.92
CA GLU A 161 16.96 -12.76 -3.04
C GLU A 161 18.16 -13.60 -3.48
N LEU A 162 17.97 -14.90 -3.76
CA LEU A 162 19.05 -15.77 -4.23
C LEU A 162 19.64 -15.28 -5.56
N CYS A 163 18.80 -14.87 -6.51
CA CYS A 163 19.25 -14.30 -7.77
C CYS A 163 20.08 -13.02 -7.53
N ALA A 164 19.58 -12.10 -6.70
CA ALA A 164 20.27 -10.84 -6.43
C ALA A 164 21.60 -11.07 -5.68
N ILE A 165 21.66 -12.00 -4.71
CA ILE A 165 22.92 -12.37 -4.03
C ILE A 165 23.94 -12.91 -5.05
N TYR A 166 23.50 -13.75 -5.98
CA TYR A 166 24.36 -14.28 -7.04
C TYR A 166 24.96 -13.17 -7.92
N PHE A 167 24.13 -12.26 -8.43
CA PHE A 167 24.59 -11.17 -9.30
C PHE A 167 25.51 -10.17 -8.57
N ILE A 168 25.17 -9.79 -7.33
CA ILE A 168 25.98 -8.84 -6.55
C ILE A 168 27.34 -9.46 -6.23
N LYS A 169 27.37 -10.74 -5.82
CA LYS A 169 28.61 -11.47 -5.58
C LYS A 169 29.51 -11.46 -6.80
N GLU A 170 29.00 -11.89 -7.94
CA GLU A 170 29.78 -12.03 -9.16
C GLU A 170 30.42 -10.70 -9.56
N LYS A 171 29.64 -9.62 -9.47
CA LYS A 171 30.11 -8.26 -9.73
C LYS A 171 31.19 -7.80 -8.75
N ALA A 172 31.03 -8.11 -7.46
CA ALA A 172 32.02 -7.77 -6.43
C ALA A 172 33.34 -8.53 -6.64
N ILE A 173 33.27 -9.85 -6.82
CA ILE A 173 34.45 -10.69 -7.05
C ILE A 173 35.18 -10.28 -8.33
N TYR A 174 34.47 -10.01 -9.42
CA TYR A 174 35.09 -9.57 -10.67
C TYR A 174 35.81 -8.23 -10.52
N LYS A 175 35.21 -7.28 -9.80
CA LYS A 175 35.84 -5.98 -9.49
C LYS A 175 37.12 -6.19 -8.69
N ASP A 176 37.05 -7.00 -7.64
CA ASP A 176 38.16 -7.19 -6.71
C ASP A 176 39.30 -8.02 -7.32
N PHE A 177 38.96 -9.07 -8.06
CA PHE A 177 39.94 -9.87 -8.83
C PHE A 177 40.70 -9.02 -9.85
N LYS A 178 40.02 -8.11 -10.55
CA LYS A 178 40.64 -7.19 -11.51
C LYS A 178 41.58 -6.20 -10.82
N ALA A 179 41.24 -5.71 -9.63
CA ALA A 179 42.09 -4.81 -8.86
C ALA A 179 43.37 -5.54 -8.40
N ILE A 180 43.23 -6.77 -7.88
CA ILE A 180 44.36 -7.60 -7.44
C ILE A 180 45.30 -7.92 -8.61
N LEU A 181 44.76 -8.30 -9.78
CA LEU A 181 45.57 -8.59 -10.98
C LEU A 181 46.36 -7.39 -11.48
N LYS A 182 45.85 -6.18 -11.26
CA LYS A 182 46.53 -4.93 -11.62
C LYS A 182 47.57 -4.49 -10.60
N GLY A 183 47.69 -5.20 -9.48
CA GLY A 183 48.59 -4.84 -8.38
C GLY A 183 48.17 -3.58 -7.64
N GLU A 184 46.90 -3.17 -7.72
CA GLU A 184 46.37 -2.08 -6.91
C GLU A 184 46.36 -2.56 -5.44
N LYS A 185 47.09 -1.85 -4.56
CA LYS A 185 47.12 -2.15 -3.13
C LYS A 185 45.71 -1.96 -2.56
N TYR A 186 45.21 -2.99 -1.88
CA TYR A 186 44.06 -2.90 -0.98
C TYR A 186 44.53 -2.21 0.30
N ASP A 187 44.43 -0.88 0.35
CA ASP A 187 44.52 -0.09 1.57
C ASP A 187 43.11 0.30 2.03
#